data_AF-A0A7X4XDW7-F1
#
_entry.id   AF-A0A7X4XDW7-F1
#
_cell.length_a   1.000
_cell.length_b   1.000
_cell.length_c   1.000
_cell.angle_alpha   90.00
_cell.angle_beta   90.00
_cell.angle_gamma   90.00
#
_symmetry.space_group_name_H-M   'P 1'
#
loop_
_entity.id
_entity.type
_entity.pdbx_description
1 polymer ?
#
loop_
_entity_poly.entity_id
_entity_poly.type
_entity_poly.pdbx_seq_one_letter_code
_entity_poly.pdbx_strand_id
1 'polypeptide(L)'
;MQLEEVPNSSIMEGLFAAIQAPIETTPDARKAAIDKIFHQHQLISPYDLNEAQQNQLMEMITLASEISQKSQINAVPTFIIKGKYQLLTSGHDDINSIATTMRYLLKQPQ
;
A
#
# COMPACT_ATOMS: atom_id res chain seq x y z
N MET A 1 -3.70 -13.48 -5.15
CA MET A 1 -3.18 -12.34 -4.36
C MET A 1 -1.82 -11.98 -4.91
N GLN A 2 -1.48 -10.69 -4.98
CA GLN A 2 -0.10 -10.30 -5.27
C GLN A 2 0.68 -10.38 -3.95
N LEU A 3 1.66 -11.28 -3.89
CA LEU A 3 2.54 -11.48 -2.74
C LEU A 3 3.98 -11.25 -3.21
N GLU A 4 4.80 -10.60 -2.38
CA GLU A 4 6.27 -10.50 -2.51
C GLU A 4 6.85 -9.72 -3.72
N GLU A 5 6.00 -9.06 -4.52
CA GLU A 5 6.44 -8.24 -5.67
C GLU A 5 6.07 -6.75 -5.53
N VAL A 6 6.73 -5.89 -6.32
CA VAL A 6 6.34 -4.48 -6.47
C VAL A 6 4.89 -4.42 -6.96
N PRO A 7 3.97 -3.76 -6.23
CA PRO A 7 2.57 -3.69 -6.62
C PRO A 7 2.42 -3.22 -8.06
N ASN A 8 1.65 -3.96 -8.87
CA ASN A 8 1.40 -3.56 -10.24
C ASN A 8 0.72 -2.17 -10.25
N SER A 9 1.30 -1.20 -10.96
CA SER A 9 0.82 0.18 -10.95
C SER A 9 -0.63 0.31 -11.42
N SER A 10 -1.04 -0.48 -12.41
CA SER A 10 -2.42 -0.53 -12.90
C SER A 10 -3.39 -1.05 -11.84
N ILE A 11 -2.98 -2.03 -11.04
CA ILE A 11 -3.78 -2.52 -9.91
C ILE A 11 -3.91 -1.42 -8.86
N MET A 12 -2.80 -0.78 -8.50
CA MET A 12 -2.78 0.29 -7.50
C MET A 12 -3.66 1.47 -7.91
N GLU A 13 -3.55 1.95 -9.15
CA GLU A 13 -4.38 3.03 -9.70
C GLU A 13 -5.87 2.66 -9.67
N GLY A 14 -6.21 1.43 -10.09
CA GLY A 14 -7.58 0.93 -10.03
C GLY A 14 -8.14 0.90 -8.61
N LEU A 15 -7.35 0.40 -7.64
CA LEU A 15 -7.76 0.34 -6.24
C LEU A 15 -7.91 1.74 -5.62
N PHE A 16 -7.00 2.67 -5.91
CA PHE A 16 -7.15 4.06 -5.49
C PHE A 16 -8.43 4.67 -6.05
N ALA A 17 -8.70 4.49 -7.34
CA ALA A 17 -9.92 4.99 -7.97
C ALA A 17 -11.20 4.39 -7.36
N ALA A 18 -11.19 3.09 -7.04
CA ALA A 18 -12.35 2.42 -6.43
C ALA A 18 -12.63 2.88 -4.99
N ILE A 19 -11.58 3.09 -4.18
CA ILE A 19 -11.72 3.54 -2.78
C ILE A 19 -12.04 5.04 -2.70
N GLN A 20 -11.43 5.86 -3.55
CA GLN A 20 -11.64 7.30 -3.60
C GLN A 20 -12.80 7.71 -4.52
N ALA A 21 -13.60 6.74 -4.98
CA ALA A 21 -14.81 7.01 -5.74
C ALA A 21 -15.76 7.94 -4.93
N PRO A 22 -16.61 8.73 -5.60
CA PRO A 22 -17.52 9.67 -4.94
C PRO A 22 -18.33 9.01 -3.81
N ILE A 23 -18.67 9.78 -2.78
CA ILE A 23 -19.40 9.30 -1.58
C ILE A 23 -20.72 8.59 -1.93
N GLU A 24 -21.38 9.00 -3.03
CA GLU A 24 -22.60 8.40 -3.55
C GLU A 24 -22.41 6.98 -4.12
N THR A 25 -21.18 6.50 -4.23
CA THR A 25 -20.87 5.14 -4.68
C THR A 25 -21.31 4.14 -3.62
N THR A 26 -22.25 3.27 -3.97
CA THR A 26 -22.75 2.25 -3.06
C THR A 26 -21.66 1.24 -2.67
N PRO A 27 -21.76 0.60 -1.49
CA PRO A 27 -20.84 -0.47 -1.11
C PRO A 27 -20.74 -1.59 -2.14
N ASP A 28 -21.86 -1.97 -2.75
CA ASP A 28 -21.91 -3.01 -3.79
C ASP A 28 -21.18 -2.58 -5.06
N ALA A 29 -21.33 -1.33 -5.49
CA ALA A 29 -20.61 -0.79 -6.64
C ALA A 29 -19.10 -0.76 -6.38
N ARG A 30 -18.67 -0.41 -5.16
CA ARG A 30 -17.27 -0.45 -4.74
C ARG A 30 -16.72 -1.87 -4.73
N LYS A 31 -17.47 -2.82 -4.16
CA LYS A 31 -17.12 -4.26 -4.18
C LYS A 31 -16.94 -4.76 -5.61
N ALA A 32 -17.90 -4.48 -6.49
CA ALA A 32 -17.84 -4.89 -7.89
C ALA A 32 -16.64 -4.28 -8.64
N ALA A 33 -16.28 -3.04 -8.33
CA ALA A 33 -15.08 -2.40 -8.89
C ALA A 33 -13.80 -3.11 -8.43
N ILE A 34 -13.70 -3.43 -7.13
CA ILE A 34 -12.56 -4.18 -6.57
C ILE A 34 -12.49 -5.58 -7.19
N ASP A 35 -13.59 -6.33 -7.23
CA ASP A 35 -13.66 -7.67 -7.86
C ASP A 35 -13.14 -7.62 -9.30
N LYS A 36 -13.61 -6.63 -10.07
CA LYS A 36 -13.21 -6.43 -11.46
C LYS A 36 -11.69 -6.21 -11.60
N ILE A 37 -11.09 -5.36 -10.76
CA ILE A 37 -9.65 -5.07 -10.80
C ILE A 37 -8.85 -6.36 -10.56
N PHE A 38 -9.20 -7.14 -9.53
CA PHE A 38 -8.49 -8.38 -9.25
C PHE A 38 -8.62 -9.39 -10.40
N HIS A 39 -9.82 -9.60 -10.95
CA HIS A 39 -10.02 -10.54 -12.05
C HIS A 39 -9.34 -10.13 -13.35
N GLN A 40 -9.32 -8.83 -13.69
CA GLN A 40 -8.62 -8.32 -14.87
C GLN A 40 -7.13 -8.65 -14.87
N HIS A 41 -6.54 -8.76 -13.68
CA HIS A 41 -5.15 -9.13 -13.48
C HIS A 41 -4.96 -10.61 -13.12
N GLN A 42 -5.99 -11.45 -13.35
CA GLN A 42 -5.96 -12.89 -13.06
C GLN A 42 -5.65 -13.22 -11.60
N LEU A 43 -6.04 -12.32 -10.68
CA LEU A 43 -5.93 -12.50 -9.25
C LEU A 43 -7.28 -12.93 -8.66
N ILE A 44 -7.19 -13.66 -7.55
CA ILE A 44 -8.35 -13.98 -6.70
C ILE A 44 -8.74 -12.71 -5.93
N SER A 45 -10.02 -12.32 -6.03
CA SER A 45 -10.56 -11.21 -5.28
C SER A 45 -10.51 -11.47 -3.77
N PRO A 46 -10.30 -10.45 -2.92
CA PRO A 46 -10.41 -10.57 -1.47
C PRO A 46 -11.73 -11.19 -1.00
N TYR A 47 -12.81 -11.04 -1.78
CA TYR A 47 -14.14 -11.59 -1.48
C TYR A 47 -14.30 -13.07 -1.86
N ASP A 48 -13.38 -13.61 -2.65
CA ASP A 48 -13.40 -15.00 -3.15
C ASP A 48 -12.29 -15.87 -2.51
N LEU A 49 -11.57 -15.34 -1.52
CA LEU A 49 -10.50 -16.07 -0.84
C LEU A 49 -11.06 -17.27 -0.06
N ASN A 50 -10.36 -18.39 -0.13
CA ASN A 50 -10.62 -19.52 0.78
C ASN A 50 -10.06 -19.25 2.19
N GLU A 51 -10.41 -20.10 3.16
CA GLU A 51 -10.02 -19.93 4.57
C GLU A 51 -8.50 -19.79 4.76
N ALA A 52 -7.70 -20.63 4.09
CA ALA A 52 -6.24 -20.56 4.21
C ALA A 52 -5.70 -19.20 3.70
N GLN A 53 -6.24 -18.70 2.59
CA GLN A 53 -5.86 -17.40 2.03
C GLN A 53 -6.35 -16.22 2.87
N GLN A 54 -7.53 -16.33 3.49
CA GLN A 54 -8.03 -15.34 4.44
C GLN A 54 -7.13 -15.25 5.68
N ASN A 55 -6.68 -16.38 6.22
CA ASN A 55 -5.75 -16.42 7.34
C ASN A 55 -4.42 -15.74 6.99
N GLN A 56 -3.86 -16.04 5.81
CA GLN A 56 -2.64 -15.37 5.32
C GLN A 56 -2.84 -13.86 5.17
N LEU A 57 -3.99 -13.42 4.65
CA LEU A 57 -4.31 -12.00 4.55
C LEU A 57 -4.35 -11.34 5.93
N MET A 58 -4.96 -11.99 6.93
CA MET A 58 -5.05 -11.46 8.30
C MET A 58 -3.69 -11.36 8.98
N GLU A 59 -2.81 -12.35 8.77
CA GLU A 59 -1.42 -12.29 9.25
C GLU A 59 -0.68 -11.09 8.66
N MET A 60 -0.83 -10.85 7.35
CA MET A 60 -0.20 -9.71 6.67
C MET A 60 -0.75 -8.36 7.13
N ILE A 61 -2.06 -8.25 7.36
CA ILE A 61 -2.70 -7.05 7.92
C ILE A 61 -2.17 -6.78 9.33
N THR A 62 -2.07 -7.82 10.16
CA THR A 62 -1.56 -7.72 11.53
C THR A 62 -0.11 -7.24 11.54
N LEU A 63 0.74 -7.85 10.71
CA LEU A 63 2.14 -7.45 10.56
C LEU A 63 2.27 -5.99 10.08
N ALA A 64 1.47 -5.57 9.09
CA ALA A 64 1.49 -4.19 8.59
C ALA A 64 1.08 -3.18 9.67
N SER A 65 0.08 -3.51 10.51
CA SER A 65 -0.34 -2.70 11.65
C SER A 65 0.77 -2.57 12.69
N GLU A 66 1.42 -3.69 13.06
CA GLU A 66 2.53 -3.68 14.00
C GLU A 66 3.72 -2.85 13.52
N ILE A 67 4.10 -3.00 12.25
CA ILE A 67 5.20 -2.21 11.66
C ILE A 67 4.84 -0.72 11.66
N SER A 68 3.60 -0.38 11.33
CA SER A 68 3.13 1.03 11.32
C SER A 68 3.20 1.65 12.72
N GLN A 69 2.78 0.91 13.74
CA GLN A 69 2.82 1.36 15.14
C GLN A 69 4.27 1.49 15.64
N LYS A 70 5.10 0.46 15.44
CA LYS A 70 6.52 0.47 15.83
C LYS A 70 7.30 1.60 15.15
N SER A 71 6.94 1.92 13.91
CA SER A 71 7.57 2.99 13.12
C SER A 71 6.99 4.39 13.41
N GLN A 72 5.99 4.51 14.30
CA GLN A 72 5.35 5.78 14.66
C GLN A 72 4.85 6.58 13.44
N ILE A 73 4.29 5.89 12.45
CA ILE A 73 3.75 6.52 11.25
C ILE A 73 2.46 7.27 11.62
N ASN A 74 2.55 8.59 11.70
CA ASN A 74 1.43 9.47 12.06
C ASN A 74 0.83 10.23 10.86
N ALA A 75 1.48 10.15 9.69
CA ALA A 75 1.04 10.81 8.46
C ALA A 75 1.42 9.98 7.23
N VAL A 76 0.61 10.09 6.18
CA VAL A 76 0.81 9.43 4.88
C VAL A 76 0.77 10.46 3.74
N PRO A 77 1.50 10.24 2.62
CA PRO A 77 2.47 9.16 2.41
C PRO A 77 3.75 9.34 3.24
N THR A 78 4.39 8.23 3.60
CA THR A 78 5.66 8.19 4.36
C THR A 78 6.62 7.19 3.74
N PHE A 79 7.92 7.37 4.00
CA PHE A 79 8.95 6.43 3.56
C PHE A 79 9.87 6.08 4.72
N ILE A 80 10.07 4.78 4.94
CA ILE A 80 11.02 4.25 5.91
C ILE A 80 12.24 3.71 5.15
N ILE A 81 13.42 4.24 5.44
CA ILE A 81 14.68 3.87 4.78
C ILE A 81 15.51 3.01 5.74
N LYS A 82 15.85 1.80 5.29
CA LYS A 82 16.61 0.78 6.06
C LYS A 82 16.02 0.46 7.44
N GLY A 83 14.71 0.61 7.62
CA GLY A 83 14.04 0.41 8.92
C GLY A 83 14.48 1.39 10.03
N LYS A 84 15.23 2.44 9.70
CA LYS A 84 15.88 3.34 10.66
C LYS A 84 15.47 4.80 10.50
N TYR A 85 15.30 5.25 9.26
CA TYR A 85 15.01 6.65 8.96
C TYR A 85 13.59 6.80 8.43
N GLN A 86 12.78 7.65 9.07
CA GLN A 86 11.52 8.11 8.51
C GLN A 86 11.77 9.43 7.76
N LEU A 87 11.44 9.46 6.47
CA LEU A 87 11.60 10.65 5.64
C LEU A 87 10.42 11.60 5.84
N LEU A 88 10.71 12.85 6.20
CA LEU A 88 9.71 13.92 6.33
C LEU A 88 9.38 14.49 4.94
N THR A 89 8.32 13.99 4.31
CA THR A 89 7.91 14.40 2.96
C THR A 89 7.53 15.89 2.89
N SER A 90 6.93 16.43 3.94
CA SER A 90 6.58 17.86 4.04
C SER A 90 7.77 18.81 4.14
N GLY A 91 8.98 18.29 4.37
CA GLY A 91 10.22 19.07 4.40
C GLY A 91 10.89 19.24 3.04
N HIS A 92 10.21 18.84 1.95
CA HIS A 92 10.76 18.81 0.60
C HIS A 92 9.80 19.52 -0.37
N ASP A 93 10.34 20.34 -1.26
CA ASP A 93 9.55 21.14 -2.20
C ASP A 93 9.08 20.33 -3.43
N ASP A 94 9.80 19.25 -3.75
CA ASP A 94 9.55 18.45 -4.95
C ASP A 94 9.97 16.97 -4.80
N ILE A 95 9.61 16.17 -5.79
CA ILE A 95 9.94 14.73 -5.82
C ILE A 95 11.46 14.48 -5.95
N ASN A 96 12.19 15.39 -6.62
CA ASN A 96 13.63 15.23 -6.85
C ASN A 96 14.45 15.38 -5.55
N SER A 97 14.06 16.31 -4.71
CA SER A 97 14.63 16.53 -3.38
C SER A 97 14.34 15.37 -2.45
N ILE A 98 13.10 14.84 -2.45
CA ILE A 98 12.75 13.60 -1.74
C ILE A 98 13.66 12.44 -2.17
N ALA A 99 13.77 12.19 -3.49
CA ALA A 99 14.61 11.12 -4.02
C ALA A 99 16.10 11.29 -3.69
N THR A 100 16.57 12.54 -3.61
CA THR A 100 17.96 12.84 -3.21
C THR A 100 18.21 12.51 -1.76
N THR A 101 17.28 12.88 -0.86
CA THR A 101 17.36 12.52 0.56
C THR A 101 17.29 11.00 0.75
N MET A 102 16.41 10.30 0.03
CA MET A 102 16.37 8.83 0.06
C MET A 102 17.72 8.20 -0.33
N ARG A 103 18.32 8.64 -1.44
CA ARG A 103 19.63 8.16 -1.91
C ARG A 103 20.74 8.45 -0.89
N TYR A 104 20.68 9.59 -0.21
CA TYR A 104 21.62 9.92 0.86
C TYR A 104 21.46 8.97 2.07
N LEU A 105 20.23 8.75 2.53
CA LEU A 105 19.93 7.89 3.68
C LEU A 105 20.27 6.42 3.41
N LEU A 106 20.06 5.93 2.18
CA LEU A 106 20.46 4.59 1.76
C LEU A 106 21.97 4.34 1.87
N LYS A 107 22.81 5.37 1.73
CA LYS A 107 24.27 5.27 1.83
C LYS A 107 24.80 5.35 3.25
N GLN A 108 23.96 5.67 4.24
CA GLN A 108 24.39 5.73 5.64
C GLN A 108 24.69 4.32 6.17
N PRO A 109 25.63 4.17 7.11
CA PRO A 109 25.88 2.90 7.79
C PRO A 109 24.61 2.38 8.49
N GLN A 110 24.54 1.06 8.68
CA GLN A 110 23.45 0.41 9.45
C GLN A 110 23.48 0.92 10.90
#